data_AF-V5H5R4-F1
#
_entry.id   AF-V5H5R4-F1
#
_cell.length_a   1.000
_cell.length_b   1.000
_cell.length_c   1.000
_cell.angle_alpha   90.00
_cell.angle_beta   90.00
_cell.angle_gamma   90.00
#
_symmetry.space_group_name_H-M   'P 1'
#
loop_
_entity.id
_entity.type
_entity.pdbx_description
1 polymer ?
#
loop_
_entity_poly.entity_id
_entity_poly.type
_entity_poly.pdbx_seq_one_letter_code
_entity_poly.pdbx_strand_id
1 'polypeptide(L)'
;MGLPKLDVWFAEADDELPSFSFVVSLGFLNSLGGVLTIAEILTGVITFALAYCSRIYVYQLSRLVVRAEPDPSVVYVIIVSFLYWFVSLLVLTSALLSSTGLLVTSTFFYVLFQAFGLVFYLSGGISLLALETSQSVAIAAGVFATISAVLHGLHSVLVYMKRKK
;
A
#
# COMPACT_ATOMS: atom_id res chain seq x y z
N MET A 1 -48.26 -52.92 25.34
CA MET A 1 -47.95 -51.52 25.70
C MET A 1 -47.22 -50.91 24.52
N GLY A 2 -47.87 -50.02 23.77
CA GLY A 2 -47.26 -49.39 22.59
C GLY A 2 -46.30 -48.27 22.99
N LEU A 3 -45.15 -48.17 22.33
CA LEU A 3 -44.19 -47.09 22.53
C LEU A 3 -44.83 -45.74 22.14
N PRO A 4 -44.51 -44.65 22.86
CA PRO A 4 -45.04 -43.33 22.53
C PRO A 4 -44.50 -42.87 21.16
N LYS A 5 -45.37 -42.37 20.30
CA LYS A 5 -44.97 -41.66 19.07
C LYS A 5 -44.35 -40.32 19.49
N LEU A 6 -43.05 -40.16 19.25
CA LEU A 6 -42.40 -38.86 19.24
C LEU A 6 -42.68 -38.21 17.89
N ASP A 7 -43.52 -37.17 17.89
CA ASP A 7 -43.61 -36.25 16.76
C ASP A 7 -42.34 -35.40 16.76
N VAL A 8 -41.39 -35.78 15.91
CA VAL A 8 -40.20 -34.99 15.63
C VAL A 8 -40.58 -33.92 14.63
N TRP A 9 -40.75 -32.70 15.11
CA TRP A 9 -40.80 -31.51 14.27
C TRP A 9 -39.36 -31.00 14.14
N PHE A 10 -38.87 -30.86 12.91
CA PHE A 10 -37.72 -30.02 12.67
C PHE A 10 -38.19 -28.58 12.95
N ALA A 11 -37.58 -27.91 13.92
CA ALA A 11 -37.65 -26.46 13.94
C ALA A 11 -37.21 -26.01 12.54
N GLU A 12 -38.06 -25.24 11.86
CA GLU A 12 -37.68 -24.59 10.61
C GLU A 12 -36.26 -24.08 10.80
N ALA A 13 -35.36 -24.48 9.90
CA ALA A 13 -34.02 -23.94 9.91
C ALA A 13 -34.20 -22.43 9.83
N ASP A 14 -33.93 -21.75 10.95
CA ASP A 14 -33.71 -20.32 10.96
C ASP A 14 -32.49 -20.11 10.06
N ASP A 15 -32.75 -20.00 8.75
CA ASP A 15 -31.82 -19.64 7.69
C ASP A 15 -31.38 -18.16 7.83
N GLU A 16 -31.42 -17.61 9.05
CA GLU A 16 -30.78 -16.36 9.40
C GLU A 16 -29.32 -16.63 9.81
N LEU A 17 -28.56 -17.23 8.88
CA LEU A 17 -27.12 -16.99 8.89
C LEU A 17 -26.92 -15.47 8.82
N PRO A 18 -26.09 -14.86 9.68
CA PRO A 18 -25.89 -13.43 9.66
C PRO A 18 -25.44 -13.00 8.26
N SER A 19 -26.34 -12.30 7.54
CA SER A 19 -26.03 -11.79 6.22
C SER A 19 -25.06 -10.62 6.40
N PHE A 20 -23.79 -10.86 6.09
CA PHE A 20 -22.80 -9.78 6.02
C PHE A 20 -23.10 -8.94 4.78
N SER A 21 -23.89 -7.88 4.95
CA SER A 21 -24.07 -6.87 3.90
C SER A 21 -22.87 -5.93 3.90
N PHE A 22 -21.98 -6.11 2.92
CA PHE A 22 -20.91 -5.17 2.65
C PHE A 22 -21.48 -3.99 1.86
N VAL A 23 -21.74 -2.88 2.54
CA VAL A 23 -22.06 -1.62 1.87
C VAL A 23 -20.74 -0.95 1.49
N VAL A 24 -20.42 -0.95 0.20
CA VAL A 24 -19.23 -0.24 -0.31
C VAL A 24 -19.45 1.25 -0.20
N SER A 25 -18.67 1.93 0.66
CA SER A 25 -18.72 3.38 0.80
C SER A 25 -17.79 4.06 -0.19
N LEU A 26 -18.35 4.58 -1.28
CA LEU A 26 -17.59 5.38 -2.28
C LEU A 26 -17.23 6.78 -1.76
N GLY A 27 -17.77 7.20 -0.61
CA GLY A 27 -17.55 8.53 -0.06
C GLY A 27 -16.07 8.83 0.22
N PHE A 28 -15.28 7.82 0.59
CA PHE A 28 -13.84 8.01 0.80
C PHE A 28 -13.09 8.27 -0.50
N LEU A 29 -13.45 7.63 -1.62
CA LEU A 29 -12.79 7.82 -2.92
C LEU A 29 -12.94 9.24 -3.44
N ASN A 30 -14.07 9.87 -3.17
CA ASN A 30 -14.35 11.26 -3.56
C ASN A 30 -13.70 12.29 -2.62
N SER A 31 -13.07 11.85 -1.53
CA SER A 31 -12.35 12.73 -0.60
C SER A 31 -10.91 12.95 -1.05
N LEU A 32 -10.34 14.12 -0.71
CA LEU A 32 -8.93 14.43 -1.00
C LEU A 32 -7.96 13.36 -0.45
N GLY A 33 -8.24 12.81 0.73
CA GLY A 33 -7.44 11.74 1.33
C GLY A 33 -7.54 10.42 0.56
N GLY A 34 -8.71 10.10 0.00
CA GLY A 34 -8.88 8.93 -0.87
C GLY A 34 -8.11 9.06 -2.17
N VAL A 35 -8.19 10.23 -2.82
CA VAL A 35 -7.44 10.53 -4.05
C VAL A 35 -5.93 10.43 -3.82
N LEU A 36 -5.42 10.99 -2.71
CA LEU A 36 -4.01 10.87 -2.34
C LEU A 36 -3.60 9.43 -2.05
N THR A 37 -4.44 8.66 -1.34
CA THR A 37 -4.17 7.23 -1.08
C THR A 37 -4.07 6.44 -2.39
N ILE A 38 -4.94 6.70 -3.37
CA ILE A 38 -4.85 6.06 -4.69
C ILE A 38 -3.56 6.46 -5.40
N ALA A 39 -3.21 7.75 -5.39
CA ALA A 39 -1.97 8.21 -6.00
C ALA A 39 -0.75 7.54 -5.36
N GLU A 40 -0.69 7.45 -4.03
CA GLU A 40 0.36 6.76 -3.27
C GLU A 40 0.47 5.27 -3.65
N ILE A 41 -0.66 4.59 -3.81
CA ILE A 41 -0.68 3.18 -4.25
C ILE A 41 -0.10 3.07 -5.67
N LEU A 42 -0.57 3.90 -6.61
CA LEU A 42 -0.10 3.85 -8.00
C LEU A 42 1.39 4.15 -8.11
N THR A 43 1.86 5.22 -7.47
CA THR A 43 3.29 5.57 -7.49
C THR A 43 4.14 4.56 -6.75
N GLY A 44 3.63 3.98 -5.64
CA GLY A 44 4.30 2.90 -4.92
C GLY A 44 4.37 1.58 -5.71
N VAL A 45 3.35 1.21 -6.48
CA VAL A 45 3.39 0.04 -7.36
C VAL A 45 4.37 0.25 -8.51
N ILE A 46 4.37 1.43 -9.13
CA ILE A 46 5.32 1.78 -10.19
C ILE A 46 6.76 1.77 -9.66
N THR A 47 6.99 2.40 -8.50
CA THR A 47 8.31 2.42 -7.84
C THR A 47 8.79 0.99 -7.55
N PHE A 48 7.92 0.15 -7.00
CA PHE A 48 8.21 -1.26 -6.72
C PHE A 48 8.56 -2.03 -7.99
N ALA A 49 7.75 -1.90 -9.05
CA ALA A 49 7.98 -2.59 -10.31
C ALA A 49 9.31 -2.18 -10.95
N LEU A 50 9.61 -0.87 -11.00
CA LEU A 50 10.85 -0.36 -11.57
C LEU A 50 12.07 -0.82 -10.76
N ALA A 51 12.03 -0.70 -9.43
CA ALA A 51 13.12 -1.14 -8.56
C ALA A 51 13.33 -2.66 -8.66
N TYR A 52 12.25 -3.44 -8.73
CA TYR A 52 12.33 -4.89 -8.92
C TYR A 52 12.91 -5.25 -10.29
N CYS A 53 12.56 -4.52 -11.35
CA CYS A 53 13.13 -4.71 -12.69
C CYS A 53 14.62 -4.32 -12.75
N SER A 54 15.06 -3.30 -12.00
CA SER A 54 16.46 -2.88 -11.95
C SER A 54 17.35 -3.75 -11.05
N ARG A 55 16.80 -4.77 -10.37
CA ARG A 55 17.54 -5.61 -9.41
C ARG A 55 18.66 -6.45 -10.03
N ILE A 56 18.55 -6.80 -11.31
CA ILE A 56 19.55 -7.63 -12.00
C ILE A 56 20.27 -6.74 -13.01
N TYR A 57 21.50 -6.36 -12.69
CA TYR A 57 22.39 -5.72 -13.65
C TYR A 57 23.26 -6.77 -14.34
N VAL A 58 23.22 -6.76 -15.67
CA VAL A 58 24.02 -7.62 -16.53
C VAL A 58 25.05 -6.76 -17.23
N TYR A 59 26.32 -6.89 -16.83
CA TYR A 59 27.43 -6.24 -17.53
C TYR A 59 27.97 -7.17 -18.60
N GLN A 60 28.03 -6.68 -19.84
CA GLN A 60 28.75 -7.33 -20.94
C GLN A 60 30.13 -6.70 -21.08
N LEU A 61 31.17 -7.38 -20.59
CA LEU A 61 32.56 -7.02 -20.90
C LEU A 61 33.03 -7.90 -22.05
N SER A 62 32.99 -7.37 -23.28
CA SER A 62 33.54 -7.93 -24.53
C SER A 62 33.05 -9.32 -24.95
N ARG A 63 33.24 -10.35 -24.11
CA ARG A 63 32.77 -11.74 -24.28
C ARG A 63 32.23 -12.37 -22.98
N LEU A 64 32.28 -11.67 -21.85
CA LEU A 64 31.82 -12.15 -20.56
C LEU A 64 30.51 -11.46 -20.16
N VAL A 65 29.51 -12.25 -19.79
CA VAL A 65 28.25 -11.79 -19.21
C VAL A 65 28.33 -11.99 -17.71
N VAL A 66 28.53 -10.92 -16.94
CA VAL A 66 28.57 -10.98 -15.47
C VAL A 66 27.24 -10.48 -14.93
N ARG A 67 26.60 -11.31 -14.10
CA ARG A 67 25.45 -10.90 -13.29
C ARG A 67 25.97 -10.35 -11.97
N ALA A 68 25.73 -9.07 -11.73
CA ALA A 68 26.04 -8.45 -10.45
C ALA A 68 24.91 -8.68 -9.45
N GLU A 69 25.27 -8.75 -8.17
CA GLU A 69 24.29 -8.76 -7.08
C GLU A 69 23.52 -7.42 -7.02
N PRO A 70 22.27 -7.43 -6.54
CA PRO A 70 21.47 -6.21 -6.44
C PRO A 70 22.11 -5.23 -5.45
N ASP A 71 22.19 -3.96 -5.86
CA ASP A 71 22.65 -2.89 -4.98
C ASP A 71 21.75 -2.79 -3.72
N PRO A 72 22.33 -2.60 -2.52
CA PRO A 72 21.55 -2.52 -1.27
C PRO A 72 20.44 -1.46 -1.31
N SER A 73 20.64 -0.36 -2.04
CA SER A 73 19.65 0.71 -2.17
C SER A 73 18.45 0.29 -3.02
N VAL A 74 18.68 -0.55 -4.04
CA VAL A 74 17.59 -1.15 -4.82
C VAL A 74 16.76 -2.09 -3.94
N VAL A 75 17.42 -2.93 -3.13
CA VAL A 75 16.73 -3.83 -2.19
C VAL A 75 15.92 -3.04 -1.16
N TYR A 76 16.50 -1.98 -0.60
CA TYR A 76 15.81 -1.09 0.34
C TYR A 76 14.52 -0.50 -0.27
N VAL A 77 14.61 0.07 -1.48
CA VAL A 77 13.45 0.67 -2.15
C VAL A 77 12.39 -0.38 -2.48
N ILE A 78 12.77 -1.60 -2.89
CA ILE A 78 11.81 -2.70 -3.12
C ILE A 78 11.00 -2.97 -1.85
N ILE A 79 11.67 -3.11 -0.70
CA ILE A 79 11.01 -3.43 0.57
C ILE A 79 10.11 -2.27 1.03
N VAL A 80 10.64 -1.04 1.04
CA VAL A 80 9.87 0.15 1.41
C VAL A 80 8.65 0.28 0.52
N SER A 81 8.86 0.23 -0.80
CA SER A 81 7.78 0.43 -1.76
C SER A 81 6.69 -0.63 -1.59
N PHE A 82 7.08 -1.90 -1.44
CA PHE A 82 6.15 -3.00 -1.19
C PHE A 82 5.28 -2.77 0.05
N LEU A 83 5.92 -2.48 1.19
CA LEU A 83 5.21 -2.28 2.45
C LEU A 83 4.23 -1.11 2.36
N TYR A 84 4.63 0.01 1.75
CA TYR A 84 3.80 1.20 1.69
C TYR A 84 2.61 1.06 0.75
N TRP A 85 2.79 0.58 -0.49
CA TRP A 85 1.64 0.43 -1.39
C TRP A 85 0.67 -0.64 -0.87
N PHE A 86 1.20 -1.71 -0.24
CA PHE A 86 0.38 -2.76 0.33
C PHE A 86 -0.44 -2.27 1.54
N VAL A 87 0.19 -1.58 2.48
CA VAL A 87 -0.52 -1.01 3.64
C VAL A 87 -1.52 0.06 3.20
N SER A 88 -1.18 0.92 2.22
CA SER A 88 -2.12 1.89 1.66
C SER A 88 -3.33 1.20 1.01
N LEU A 89 -3.13 0.06 0.33
CA LEU A 89 -4.23 -0.74 -0.22
C LEU A 89 -5.13 -1.33 0.89
N LEU A 90 -4.55 -1.79 2.00
CA LEU A 90 -5.31 -2.25 3.17
C LEU A 90 -6.11 -1.11 3.80
N VAL A 91 -5.52 0.09 3.92
CA VAL A 91 -6.20 1.28 4.44
C VAL A 91 -7.36 1.69 3.52
N LEU A 92 -7.14 1.68 2.20
CA LEU A 92 -8.17 1.98 1.21
C LEU A 92 -9.32 0.97 1.30
N THR A 93 -9.00 -0.32 1.35
CA THR A 93 -9.99 -1.40 1.47
C THR A 93 -10.77 -1.29 2.78
N SER A 94 -10.09 -1.00 3.89
CA SER A 94 -10.72 -0.76 5.19
C SER A 94 -11.68 0.43 5.14
N ALA A 95 -11.30 1.52 4.46
CA ALA A 95 -12.16 2.69 4.31
C ALA A 95 -13.39 2.43 3.43
N LEU A 96 -13.27 1.56 2.41
CA LEU A 96 -14.39 1.18 1.54
C LEU A 96 -15.39 0.25 2.23
N LEU A 97 -14.93 -0.60 3.16
CA LEU A 97 -15.74 -1.61 3.83
C LEU A 97 -16.23 -1.19 5.23
N SER A 98 -15.78 -0.06 5.76
CA SER A 98 -16.14 0.38 7.11
C SER A 98 -17.57 0.95 7.17
N SER A 99 -18.43 0.31 7.96
CA SER A 99 -19.80 0.79 8.28
C SER A 99 -19.87 1.64 9.55
N THR A 100 -18.83 1.63 10.39
CA THR A 100 -18.87 2.11 11.79
C THR A 100 -18.09 3.41 12.06
N GLY A 101 -17.52 4.04 11.03
CA GLY A 101 -16.96 5.40 11.15
C GLY A 101 -15.60 5.52 11.85
N LEU A 102 -15.04 4.44 12.44
CA LEU A 102 -13.63 4.38 12.84
C LEU A 102 -12.75 4.13 11.62
N LEU A 103 -12.61 5.18 10.82
CA LEU A 103 -11.71 5.19 9.67
C LEU A 103 -10.27 5.11 10.18
N VAL A 104 -9.49 4.10 9.76
CA VAL A 104 -8.06 3.96 10.08
C VAL A 104 -7.30 5.28 9.87
N THR A 105 -7.74 6.08 8.91
CA THR A 105 -7.22 7.40 8.58
C THR A 105 -7.32 8.46 9.70
N SER A 106 -8.15 8.22 10.71
CA SER A 106 -8.31 9.06 11.90
C SER A 106 -7.38 8.69 13.08
N THR A 107 -6.60 7.61 12.94
CA THR A 107 -5.72 7.10 14.01
C THR A 107 -4.33 7.74 13.98
N PHE A 108 -3.65 7.88 15.13
CA PHE A 108 -2.26 8.40 15.15
C PHE A 108 -1.30 7.53 14.33
N PHE A 109 -1.55 6.22 14.25
CA PHE A 109 -0.88 5.30 13.35
C PHE A 109 -0.85 5.82 11.91
N TYR A 110 -1.98 6.29 11.38
CA TYR A 110 -2.03 6.79 10.00
C TYR A 110 -1.17 8.04 9.78
N VAL A 111 -1.08 8.94 10.77
CA VAL A 111 -0.20 10.11 10.69
C VAL A 111 1.26 9.68 10.64
N LEU A 112 1.66 8.76 11.54
CA LEU A 112 3.01 8.22 11.56
C LEU A 112 3.34 7.47 10.27
N PHE A 113 2.42 6.65 9.77
CA PHE A 113 2.56 5.95 8.49
C PHE A 113 2.87 6.94 7.37
N GLN A 114 2.07 8.00 7.23
CA GLN A 114 2.32 9.01 6.19
C GLN A 114 3.63 9.78 6.40
N ALA A 115 3.95 10.17 7.64
CA ALA A 115 5.19 10.89 7.94
C ALA A 115 6.45 10.06 7.70
N PHE A 116 6.46 8.77 8.08
CA PHE A 116 7.57 7.87 7.80
C PHE A 116 7.62 7.47 6.32
N GLY A 117 6.48 7.45 5.62
CA GLY A 117 6.42 7.28 4.17
C GLY A 117 7.23 8.34 3.45
N LEU A 118 7.09 9.61 3.85
CA LEU A 118 7.93 10.71 3.37
C LEU A 118 9.42 10.41 3.58
N VAL A 119 9.81 10.06 4.80
CA VAL A 119 11.23 9.87 5.14
C VAL A 119 11.85 8.71 4.35
N PHE A 120 11.20 7.54 4.34
CA PHE A 120 11.77 6.32 3.74
C PHE A 120 11.76 6.35 2.21
N TYR A 121 10.70 6.87 1.59
CA TYR A 121 10.70 7.04 0.14
C TYR A 121 11.71 8.11 -0.30
N LEU A 122 11.90 9.19 0.47
CA LEU A 122 12.87 10.23 0.13
C LEU A 122 14.31 9.71 0.24
N SER A 123 14.64 8.99 1.32
CA SER A 123 15.98 8.40 1.48
C SER A 123 16.29 7.38 0.39
N GLY A 124 15.33 6.50 0.08
CA GLY A 124 15.45 5.54 -1.01
C GLY A 124 15.54 6.19 -2.38
N GLY A 125 14.70 7.20 -2.63
CA GLY A 125 14.68 7.96 -3.88
C GLY A 125 16.00 8.65 -4.16
N ILE A 126 16.52 9.42 -3.19
CA ILE A 126 17.83 10.08 -3.31
C ILE A 126 18.94 9.06 -3.55
N SER A 127 18.91 7.92 -2.85
CA SER A 127 19.94 6.90 -3.03
C SER A 127 19.94 6.29 -4.43
N LEU A 128 18.76 6.04 -5.03
CA LEU A 128 18.68 5.52 -6.40
C LEU A 128 19.03 6.58 -7.46
N LEU A 129 18.76 7.86 -7.17
CA LEU A 129 19.16 8.96 -8.04
C LEU A 129 20.69 9.19 -8.04
N ALA A 130 21.39 8.74 -7.01
CA ALA A 130 22.85 8.82 -6.90
C ALA A 130 23.59 7.66 -7.59
N LEU A 131 22.87 6.68 -8.16
CA LEU A 131 23.46 5.59 -8.93
C LEU A 131 24.04 6.08 -10.27
N GLU A 132 24.91 5.27 -10.86
CA GLU A 132 25.50 5.58 -12.16
C GLU A 132 24.43 5.77 -13.25
N THR A 133 24.69 6.69 -14.20
CA THR A 133 23.75 7.04 -15.27
C THR A 133 23.43 5.89 -16.22
N SER A 134 24.27 4.85 -16.26
CA SER A 134 24.01 3.59 -16.96
C SER A 134 22.81 2.84 -16.38
N GLN A 135 22.36 3.22 -15.17
CA GLN A 135 21.28 2.57 -14.45
C GLN A 135 19.90 3.26 -14.60
N SER A 136 19.50 3.53 -15.84
CA SER A 136 18.31 4.33 -16.15
C SER A 136 17.00 3.84 -15.49
N VAL A 137 16.80 2.52 -15.37
CA VAL A 137 15.61 1.95 -14.71
C VAL A 137 15.63 2.20 -13.20
N ALA A 138 16.79 2.07 -12.56
CA ALA A 138 16.94 2.36 -11.13
C ALA A 138 16.74 3.86 -10.85
N ILE A 139 17.28 4.73 -11.71
CA ILE A 139 17.08 6.18 -11.63
C ILE A 139 15.60 6.53 -11.77
N ALA A 140 14.89 5.92 -12.73
CA ALA A 140 13.45 6.11 -12.89
C ALA A 140 12.69 5.67 -11.63
N ALA A 141 13.06 4.54 -11.00
CA ALA A 141 12.50 4.14 -9.72
C ALA A 141 12.79 5.20 -8.62
N GLY A 142 13.97 5.81 -8.61
CA GLY A 142 14.33 6.90 -7.70
C GLY A 142 13.47 8.16 -7.88
N VAL A 143 13.12 8.51 -9.11
CA VAL A 143 12.19 9.61 -9.40
C VAL A 143 10.80 9.31 -8.84
N PHE A 144 10.24 8.13 -9.13
CA PHE A 144 8.92 7.75 -8.63
C PHE A 144 8.89 7.59 -7.11
N ALA A 145 9.97 7.09 -6.49
CA ALA A 145 10.13 7.07 -5.04
C ALA A 145 10.07 8.50 -4.47
N THR A 146 10.76 9.46 -5.10
CA THR A 146 10.71 10.87 -4.68
C THR A 146 9.31 11.46 -4.81
N ILE A 147 8.57 11.13 -5.87
CA ILE A 147 7.16 11.53 -6.02
C ILE A 147 6.30 10.92 -4.90
N SER A 148 6.45 9.62 -4.62
CA SER A 148 5.76 8.97 -3.50
C SER A 148 6.08 9.65 -2.16
N ALA A 149 7.32 10.05 -1.93
CA ALA A 149 7.71 10.77 -0.72
C ALA A 149 6.93 12.09 -0.57
N VAL A 150 6.82 12.86 -1.66
CA VAL A 150 6.03 14.11 -1.67
C VAL A 150 4.55 13.85 -1.39
N LEU A 151 3.96 12.80 -1.98
CA LEU A 151 2.57 12.43 -1.73
C LEU A 151 2.33 12.10 -0.25
N HIS A 152 3.15 11.21 0.32
CA HIS A 152 3.10 10.85 1.74
C HIS A 152 3.29 12.09 2.65
N GLY A 153 4.21 12.99 2.28
CA GLY A 153 4.44 14.26 2.98
C GLY A 153 3.21 15.17 2.97
N LEU A 154 2.63 15.42 1.79
CA LEU A 154 1.40 16.21 1.64
C LEU A 154 0.26 15.60 2.45
N HIS A 155 0.11 14.28 2.39
CA HIS A 155 -0.94 13.57 3.11
C HIS A 155 -0.77 13.70 4.63
N SER A 156 0.46 13.57 5.15
CA SER A 156 0.74 13.73 6.57
C SER A 156 0.37 15.13 7.07
N VAL A 157 0.70 16.18 6.32
CA VAL A 157 0.36 17.57 6.64
C VAL A 157 -1.16 17.78 6.65
N LEU A 158 -1.86 17.29 5.64
CA LEU A 158 -3.32 17.45 5.53
C LEU A 158 -4.05 16.75 6.68
N VAL A 159 -3.65 15.52 7.02
CA VAL A 159 -4.25 14.77 8.14
C VAL A 159 -3.97 15.48 9.47
N TYR A 160 -2.74 15.97 9.67
CA TYR A 160 -2.38 16.70 10.88
C TYR A 160 -3.17 18.01 11.02
N MET A 161 -3.31 18.79 9.94
CA MET A 161 -4.09 20.02 9.93
C MET A 161 -5.58 19.78 10.23
N LYS A 162 -6.15 18.69 9.69
CA LYS A 162 -7.55 18.34 9.93
C LYS A 162 -7.84 18.00 11.40
N ARG A 163 -6.85 17.53 12.17
CA ARG A 163 -6.99 17.21 13.60
C ARG A 163 -6.88 18.41 14.54
N LYS A 164 -6.28 19.51 14.07
CA LYS A 164 -6.15 20.73 14.86
C LYS A 164 -7.40 21.63 14.82
N LYS A 165 -8.29 21.40 13.87
CA LYS A 165 -9.59 22.06 13.76
C LYS A 165 -10.62 21.26 14.53
#